data_AF-A0A7W0JYD8-F1
#
_entry.id   AF-A0A7W0JYD8-F1
#
_cell.length_a   1.000
_cell.length_b   1.000
_cell.length_c   1.000
_cell.angle_alpha   90.00
_cell.angle_beta   90.00
_cell.angle_gamma   90.00
#
_symmetry.space_group_name_H-M   'P 1'
#
loop_
_entity.id
_entity.type
_entity.pdbx_description
1 polymer ?
#
loop_
_entity_poly.entity_id
_entity_poly.type
_entity_poly.pdbx_seq_one_letter_code
_entity_poly.pdbx_strand_id
1 'polypeptide(L)'
;MIVADPNYAPMYAPWSARVKTDRRDARTLADALRLEAYRPAHRRADRRRHVRAELAVRDSLVRTRTRYVALVRALVRREGLRLASGAAEPTRAKLATLPLPPRA
;
A
#
# COMPACT_ATOMS: atom_id res chain seq x y z
N MET A 1 -12.45 -11.96 -18.63
CA MET A 1 -11.44 -12.57 -17.73
C MET A 1 -12.14 -12.96 -16.44
N ILE A 2 -12.11 -14.25 -16.11
CA ILE A 2 -12.70 -14.81 -14.88
C ILE A 2 -11.66 -14.66 -13.76
N VAL A 3 -12.09 -14.23 -12.57
CA VAL A 3 -11.23 -14.17 -11.37
C VAL A 3 -11.73 -15.24 -10.43
N ALA A 4 -10.87 -16.16 -10.00
CA ALA A 4 -11.22 -17.15 -8.99
C ALA A 4 -11.17 -16.52 -7.59
N ASP A 5 -12.11 -16.89 -6.71
CA ASP A 5 -12.11 -16.48 -5.31
C ASP A 5 -10.97 -17.18 -4.55
N PRO A 6 -9.93 -16.45 -4.09
CA PRO A 6 -8.81 -17.06 -3.38
C PRO A 6 -9.22 -17.62 -2.01
N ASN A 7 -10.38 -17.24 -1.48
CA ASN A 7 -10.89 -17.75 -0.21
C ASN A 7 -11.76 -19.01 -0.38
N TYR A 8 -12.01 -19.47 -1.61
CA TYR A 8 -12.79 -20.67 -1.85
C TYR A 8 -11.93 -21.91 -1.55
N ALA A 9 -11.93 -22.31 -0.27
CA ALA A 9 -11.13 -23.43 0.23
C ALA A 9 -11.23 -24.74 -0.58
N PRO A 10 -12.40 -25.15 -1.10
CA PRO A 10 -12.51 -26.35 -1.94
C PRO A 10 -11.62 -26.34 -3.20
N MET A 11 -11.29 -25.16 -3.74
CA MET A 11 -10.36 -25.01 -4.88
C MET A 11 -8.93 -25.47 -4.54
N TYR A 12 -8.54 -25.31 -3.27
CA TYR A 12 -7.20 -25.64 -2.78
C TYR A 12 -7.17 -26.94 -1.97
N ALA A 13 -8.33 -27.44 -1.54
CA ALA A 13 -8.49 -28.62 -0.69
C ALA A 13 -7.77 -29.90 -1.17
N PRO A 14 -7.72 -30.25 -2.48
CA PRO A 14 -7.03 -31.47 -2.90
C PRO A 14 -5.49 -31.39 -2.80
N TRP A 15 -4.93 -30.23 -2.46
CA TRP A 15 -3.49 -29.98 -2.48
C TRP A 15 -2.94 -29.70 -1.08
N SER A 16 -1.85 -30.37 -0.69
CA SER A 16 -1.24 -30.14 0.63
C SER A 16 -0.77 -28.69 0.81
N ALA A 17 -0.86 -28.17 2.05
CA ALA A 17 -0.52 -26.79 2.45
C ALA A 17 0.99 -26.47 2.39
N ARG A 18 1.69 -26.92 1.36
CA ARG A 18 3.08 -26.52 1.06
C ARG A 18 3.11 -25.11 0.48
N VAL A 19 4.28 -24.47 0.63
CA VAL A 19 4.57 -23.09 0.19
C VAL A 19 4.01 -22.80 -1.20
N LYS A 20 3.33 -21.65 -1.31
CA LYS A 20 2.79 -21.14 -2.57
C LYS A 20 3.94 -20.77 -3.52
N THR A 21 3.90 -21.27 -4.74
CA THR A 21 4.80 -20.89 -5.84
C THR A 21 3.98 -20.60 -7.09
N ASP A 22 4.43 -19.68 -7.94
CA ASP A 22 3.67 -19.27 -9.14
C ASP A 22 3.35 -20.45 -10.06
N ARG A 23 4.32 -21.34 -10.27
CA ARG A 23 4.14 -22.57 -11.07
C ARG A 23 3.04 -23.46 -10.51
N ARG A 24 2.97 -23.61 -9.19
CA ARG A 24 1.96 -24.45 -8.54
C ARG A 24 0.59 -23.79 -8.56
N ASP A 25 0.54 -22.48 -8.32
CA ASP A 25 -0.72 -21.72 -8.35
C ASP A 25 -1.35 -21.77 -9.75
N ALA A 26 -0.54 -21.61 -10.80
CA ALA A 26 -0.99 -21.76 -12.18
C ALA A 26 -1.55 -23.17 -12.44
N ARG A 27 -0.90 -24.21 -11.94
CA ARG A 27 -1.39 -25.60 -12.05
C ARG A 27 -2.70 -25.80 -11.31
N THR A 28 -2.80 -25.32 -10.07
CA THR A 28 -4.04 -25.40 -9.27
C THR A 28 -5.20 -24.71 -9.97
N LEU A 29 -4.97 -23.53 -10.56
CA LEU A 29 -5.99 -22.82 -11.32
C LEU A 29 -6.38 -23.58 -12.60
N ALA A 30 -5.43 -24.17 -13.32
CA ALA A 30 -5.70 -24.97 -14.51
C ALA A 30 -6.52 -26.22 -14.18
N ASP A 31 -6.18 -26.92 -13.10
CA ASP A 31 -6.90 -28.10 -12.63
C ASP A 31 -8.30 -27.71 -12.11
N ALA A 32 -8.43 -26.60 -11.38
CA ALA A 32 -9.72 -26.09 -10.93
C ALA A 32 -10.63 -25.65 -12.08
N LEU A 33 -10.06 -25.06 -13.15
CA LEU A 33 -10.80 -24.77 -14.38
C LEU A 33 -11.27 -26.05 -15.06
N ARG A 34 -10.40 -27.06 -15.17
CA ARG A 34 -10.73 -28.36 -15.80
C ARG A 34 -11.81 -29.12 -15.03
N LEU A 35 -11.80 -29.04 -13.70
CA LEU A 35 -12.75 -29.72 -12.81
C LEU A 35 -13.97 -28.87 -12.48
N GLU A 36 -14.08 -27.65 -13.02
CA GLU A 36 -15.07 -26.64 -12.64
C GLU A 36 -15.16 -26.38 -11.13
N ALA A 37 -14.07 -26.68 -10.40
CA ALA A 37 -13.96 -26.62 -8.95
C ALA A 37 -13.46 -25.25 -8.47
N TYR A 38 -13.98 -24.17 -9.05
CA TYR A 38 -13.66 -22.80 -8.66
C TYR A 38 -14.94 -21.98 -8.45
N ARG A 39 -14.86 -21.00 -7.54
CA ARG A 39 -15.93 -20.00 -7.37
C ARG A 39 -15.52 -18.74 -8.12
N PRO A 40 -16.32 -18.25 -9.09
CA PRO A 40 -16.08 -16.94 -9.68
C PRO A 40 -16.18 -15.84 -8.61
N ALA A 41 -15.12 -15.07 -8.45
CA ALA A 41 -15.13 -13.86 -7.65
C ALA A 41 -15.70 -12.71 -8.46
N HIS A 42 -16.56 -11.90 -7.83
CA HIS A 42 -17.02 -10.67 -8.45
C HIS A 42 -15.87 -9.68 -8.57
N ARG A 43 -15.38 -9.49 -9.79
CA ARG A 43 -14.39 -8.46 -10.08
C ARG A 43 -15.07 -7.09 -10.07
N ARG A 44 -14.64 -6.19 -9.19
CA ARG A 44 -15.11 -4.80 -9.21
C ARG A 44 -14.88 -4.20 -10.60
N ALA A 45 -15.85 -3.44 -11.10
CA ALA A 45 -15.76 -2.71 -12.38
C ALA A 45 -14.44 -1.95 -12.50
N ASP A 46 -13.85 -1.92 -13.69
CA ASP A 46 -12.51 -1.39 -13.95
C ASP A 46 -12.35 0.05 -13.43
N ARG A 47 -13.33 0.91 -13.72
CA ARG A 47 -13.39 2.29 -13.21
C ARG A 47 -13.29 2.36 -11.69
N ARG A 48 -13.97 1.47 -10.96
CA ARG A 48 -13.92 1.43 -9.48
C ARG A 48 -12.56 0.95 -8.95
N ARG A 49 -11.86 0.10 -9.70
CA ARG A 49 -10.50 -0.33 -9.32
C ARG A 49 -9.49 0.79 -9.51
N HIS A 50 -9.56 1.51 -10.62
CA HIS A 50 -8.69 2.67 -10.88
C HIS A 50 -8.84 3.73 -9.78
N VAL A 51 -10.07 4.12 -9.45
CA VAL A 51 -10.33 5.07 -8.35
C VAL A 51 -9.75 4.58 -7.03
N ARG A 52 -9.89 3.29 -6.70
CA ARG A 52 -9.28 2.73 -5.48
C ARG A 52 -7.76 2.75 -5.51
N ALA A 53 -7.15 2.49 -6.66
CA ALA A 53 -5.70 2.55 -6.80
C ALA A 53 -5.19 3.98 -6.59
N GLU A 54 -5.84 4.98 -7.18
CA GLU A 54 -5.53 6.40 -6.97
C GLU A 54 -5.65 6.81 -5.49
N LEU A 55 -6.73 6.38 -4.83
CA LEU A 55 -6.92 6.65 -3.41
C LEU A 55 -5.85 5.98 -2.54
N ALA A 56 -5.46 4.74 -2.85
CA ALA A 56 -4.38 4.05 -2.13
C ALA A 56 -3.03 4.74 -2.32
N VAL A 57 -2.72 5.22 -3.52
CA VAL A 57 -1.52 6.01 -3.79
C VAL A 57 -1.55 7.30 -2.97
N ARG A 58 -2.66 8.03 -2.99
CA ARG A 58 -2.81 9.28 -2.23
C ARG A 58 -2.65 9.05 -0.73
N ASP A 59 -3.28 8.01 -0.18
CA ASP A 59 -3.16 7.66 1.23
C ASP A 59 -1.71 7.36 1.63
N SER A 60 -1.02 6.55 0.83
CA SER A 60 0.40 6.23 1.03
C SER A 60 1.29 7.48 1.02
N LEU A 61 1.08 8.39 0.06
CA LEU A 61 1.82 9.64 -0.03
C LEU A 61 1.53 10.56 1.17
N VAL A 62 0.27 10.72 1.56
CA VAL A 62 -0.13 11.56 2.70
C VAL A 62 0.43 11.02 4.02
N ARG A 63 0.37 9.70 4.22
CA ARG A 63 0.93 9.03 5.40
C ARG A 63 2.44 9.20 5.47
N THR A 64 3.14 8.97 4.36
CA THR A 64 4.60 9.13 4.28
C THR A 64 5.01 10.58 4.55
N ARG A 65 4.33 11.54 3.92
CA ARG A 65 4.54 12.97 4.16
C ARG A 65 4.35 13.33 5.63
N THR A 66 3.24 12.90 6.23
CA THR A 66 2.94 13.18 7.64
C THR A 66 4.04 12.63 8.56
N ARG A 67 4.52 11.41 8.30
CA ARG A 67 5.65 10.82 9.04
C ARG A 67 6.92 11.66 8.91
N TYR A 68 7.27 12.10 7.71
CA TYR A 68 8.45 12.95 7.50
C TYR A 68 8.32 14.32 8.16
N VAL A 69 7.14 14.95 8.11
CA VAL A 69 6.89 16.22 8.82
C VAL A 69 7.09 16.05 10.32
N ALA A 70 6.61 14.94 10.90
CA ALA A 70 6.80 14.65 12.33
C ALA A 70 8.29 14.44 12.68
N LEU A 71 9.03 13.68 11.87
CA LEU A 71 10.47 13.47 12.05
C LEU A 71 11.26 14.79 11.96
N VAL A 72 10.97 15.59 10.94
CA VAL A 72 11.55 16.92 10.78
C VAL A 72 11.30 17.80 12.01
N ARG A 73 10.06 17.85 12.52
CA ARG A 73 9.73 18.61 13.73
C ARG A 73 10.49 18.12 14.95
N ALA A 74 10.67 16.81 15.09
CA ALA A 74 11.45 16.23 16.19
C ALA A 74 12.92 16.62 16.12
N LEU A 75 13.53 16.55 14.92
CA LEU A 75 14.93 16.96 14.70
C LEU A 75 15.13 18.45 14.98
N VAL A 76 14.26 19.31 14.46
CA VAL A 76 14.31 20.76 14.71
C VAL A 76 14.18 21.08 16.21
N ARG A 77 13.29 20.38 16.92
CA ARG A 77 13.15 20.52 18.38
C ARG A 77 14.39 20.11 19.15
N ARG A 78 15.10 19.08 18.70
CA ARG A 78 16.36 18.64 19.33
C ARG A 78 17.41 19.75 19.31
N GLU A 79 17.44 20.54 18.23
CA GLU A 79 18.33 21.69 18.08
C GLU A 79 17.79 22.97 18.77
N GLY A 80 16.76 22.86 19.62
CA GLY A 80 16.17 24.00 20.35
C GLY A 80 15.23 24.89 19.52
N LEU A 81 15.01 24.55 18.25
CA LEU A 81 14.17 25.33 17.32
C LEU A 81 12.73 24.77 17.28
N ARG A 82 11.78 25.56 16.75
CA ARG A 82 10.39 25.12 16.57
C ARG A 82 9.90 25.43 15.16
N LEU A 83 9.34 24.43 14.49
CA LEU A 83 8.66 24.62 13.22
C LEU A 83 7.24 25.17 13.45
N ALA A 84 6.82 26.18 12.68
CA ALA A 84 5.47 26.73 12.76
C ALA A 84 4.37 25.68 12.53
N SER A 85 3.30 25.76 13.34
CA SER A 85 2.13 24.88 13.21
C SER A 85 1.36 25.15 11.90
N GLY A 86 0.32 24.36 11.62
CA GLY A 86 -0.52 24.47 10.42
C GLY A 86 -0.16 23.48 9.31
N ALA A 87 -0.65 23.76 8.10
CA ALA A 87 -0.60 22.87 6.94
C ALA A 87 0.79 22.24 6.70
N ALA A 88 0.77 20.99 6.22
CA ALA A 88 1.95 20.17 5.96
C ALA A 88 2.62 20.52 4.62
N GLU A 89 1.86 21.04 3.68
CA GLU A 89 2.27 21.41 2.33
C GLU A 89 3.48 22.37 2.33
N PRO A 90 3.51 23.46 3.11
CA PRO A 90 4.67 24.36 3.17
C PRO A 90 5.77 23.93 4.15
N THR A 91 5.86 22.66 4.58
CA THR A 91 6.85 22.25 5.60
C THR A 91 8.28 22.60 5.20
N ARG A 92 8.64 22.45 3.92
CA ARG A 92 9.96 22.84 3.40
C ARG A 92 10.20 24.36 3.49
N ALA A 93 9.19 25.17 3.14
CA ALA A 93 9.29 26.62 3.25
C ALA A 93 9.44 27.06 4.72
N LYS A 94 8.68 26.46 5.64
CA LYS A 94 8.79 26.70 7.09
C LYS A 94 10.15 26.31 7.66
N LEU A 95 10.80 25.28 7.10
CA LEU A 95 12.17 24.91 7.47
C LEU A 95 13.18 25.95 7.00
N ALA A 96 13.02 26.46 5.77
CA ALA A 96 13.95 27.41 5.18
C ALA A 96 14.00 28.76 5.92
N THR A 97 12.95 29.10 6.68
CA THR A 97 12.91 30.31 7.51
C THR A 97 13.58 30.14 8.87
N LEU A 98 14.00 28.93 9.26
CA LEU A 98 14.63 28.70 10.55
C LEU A 98 16.13 29.04 10.49
N PRO A 99 16.70 29.61 11.57
CA PRO A 99 18.14 29.83 11.70
C PRO A 99 18.83 28.49 12.02
N LEU A 100 18.87 27.59 11.04
CA LEU A 100 19.48 26.28 11.19
C LEU A 100 21.00 26.44 11.38
N PRO A 101 21.62 25.66 12.29
CA PRO A 101 23.07 25.69 12.45
C PRO A 101 23.79 25.30 11.15
N PRO A 102 25.00 25.83 10.91
CA PRO A 102 25.76 25.52 9.70
C PRO A 102 26.01 24.01 9.60
N ARG A 103 26.03 23.49 8.37
CA ARG A 103 26.38 22.09 8.11
C ARG A 103 27.83 21.87 8.55
N ALA A 104 28.04 20.95 9.50
CA ALA A 104 29.36 20.41 9.82
C ALA A 104 29.94 19.63 8.63
#